data_AF-D3RWD6-F1
#
_entry.id   AF-D3RWD6-F1
#
_cell.length_a   1.000
_cell.length_b   1.000
_cell.length_c   1.000
_cell.angle_alpha   90.00
_cell.angle_beta   90.00
_cell.angle_gamma   90.00
#
_symmetry.space_group_name_H-M   'P 1'
#
loop_
_entity.id
_entity.type
_entity.pdbx_description
1 polymer ?
#
loop_
_entity_poly.entity_id
_entity_poly.type
_entity_poly.pdbx_seq_one_letter_code
_entity_poly.pdbx_strand_id
1 'polypeptide(L)' 'MGYAELIQTLEQLPEEKQIEVLDFAKFLAQRNQNNTIAPKTLAETALAKWINNPLGVKDFQPLSREEANAR' A
#
# COMPACT_ATOMS: atom_id res chain seq x y z
N MET A 1 8.59 25.21 9.79
CA MET A 1 9.44 25.63 8.67
C MET A 1 8.54 26.00 7.50
N GLY A 2 8.55 27.26 7.10
CA GLY A 2 7.77 27.75 5.97
C GLY A 2 8.50 27.55 4.63
N TYR A 3 7.78 27.62 3.51
CA TYR A 3 8.38 27.52 2.17
C TYR A 3 9.50 28.55 1.94
N ALA A 4 9.39 29.74 2.53
CA ALA A 4 10.40 30.79 2.42
C ALA A 4 11.75 30.40 3.07
N GLU A 5 11.72 29.75 4.23
CA GLU A 5 12.94 29.27 4.91
C GLU A 5 13.60 28.13 4.13
N LEU A 6 12.80 27.27 3.49
CA LEU A 6 13.30 26.17 2.66
C LEU A 6 14.04 26.70 1.42
N ILE A 7 13.48 27.71 0.75
CA ILE A 7 14.09 28.33 -0.44
C ILE A 7 15.43 28.97 -0.08
N GLN A 8 15.48 29.75 1.01
CA GLN A 8 16.74 30.34 1.48
C GLN A 8 17.80 29.29 1.82
N THR A 9 17.38 28.17 2.40
CA THR A 9 18.30 27.07 2.72
C THR A 9 18.82 26.38 1.46
N LEU A 10 17.98 26.22 0.43
CA LEU A 10 18.37 25.64 -0.86
C LEU A 10 19.36 26.53 -1.63
N GLU A 11 19.16 27.85 -1.62
CA GLU A 11 20.05 28.82 -2.28
C GLU A 11 21.46 28.84 -1.67
N GLN A 12 21.60 28.46 -0.40
CA GLN A 12 22.90 28.39 0.29
C GLN A 12 23.66 27.07 0.04
N LEU A 13 23.03 26.08 -0.59
CA LEU A 13 23.66 24.79 -0.87
C LEU A 13 24.47 24.84 -2.18
N PRO A 14 25.54 24.03 -2.30
CA PRO A 14 26.19 23.77 -3.57
C PRO A 14 25.22 23.18 -4.60
N GLU A 15 25.43 23.46 -5.89
CA GLU A 15 24.52 23.08 -6.97
C GLU A 15 24.23 21.57 -7.01
N GLU A 16 25.24 20.72 -6.80
CA GLU A 16 25.09 19.27 -6.71
C GLU A 16 24.11 18.84 -5.61
N LYS A 17 24.11 19.53 -4.47
CA LYS A 17 23.22 19.24 -3.35
C LYS A 17 21.81 19.77 -3.58
N GLN A 18 21.67 20.88 -4.31
CA GLN A 18 20.35 21.36 -4.74
C GLN A 18 19.66 20.34 -5.65
N ILE A 19 20.40 19.77 -6.61
CA ILE A 19 19.90 18.73 -7.52
C ILE A 19 19.43 17.50 -6.74
N GLU A 20 20.22 17.04 -5.76
CA GLU A 20 19.86 15.89 -4.91
C GLU A 20 18.54 16.11 -4.16
N VAL A 21 18.34 17.31 -3.59
CA VAL A 21 17.10 17.64 -2.88
C VAL A 21 15.91 17.70 -3.84
N LEU A 22 16.08 18.27 -5.03
CA LEU A 22 15.03 18.32 -6.05
C LEU A 22 14.64 16.92 -6.53
N ASP A 23 15.61 16.02 -6.72
CA ASP A 23 15.35 14.64 -7.11
C ASP A 23 14.66 13.84 -5.99
N PHE A 24 15.03 14.07 -4.73
CA PHE A 24 14.30 13.52 -3.60
C PHE A 24 12.85 14.02 -3.53
N ALA A 25 12.62 15.32 -3.79
CA ALA A 25 11.28 15.88 -3.83
C ALA A 25 10.42 15.25 -4.95
N LYS A 26 11.01 15.05 -6.16
CA LYS A 26 10.34 14.33 -7.26
C LYS A 26 9.99 12.90 -6.87
N PHE A 27 10.91 12.18 -6.22
CA PHE A 27 10.65 10.81 -5.75
C PHE A 27 9.47 10.77 -4.77
N LEU A 28 9.41 11.69 -3.80
CA LEU A 28 8.30 11.78 -2.86
C LEU A 28 6.97 12.10 -3.55
N ALA A 29 6.99 13.01 -4.52
CA ALA A 29 5.80 13.34 -5.32
C ALA A 29 5.29 12.11 -6.09
N GLN A 30 6.17 11.38 -6.77
CA GLN A 30 5.82 10.15 -7.48
C GLN A 30 5.29 9.07 -6.54
N ARG A 31 5.93 8.86 -5.38
CA ARG A 31 5.49 7.89 -4.37
C ARG A 31 4.09 8.23 -3.84
N ASN A 32 3.83 9.50 -3.57
CA ASN A 32 2.52 9.93 -3.07
C ASN A 32 1.43 9.88 -4.13
N GLN A 33 1.75 10.18 -5.40
CA GLN A 33 0.81 9.98 -6.51
C GLN A 33 0.39 8.52 -6.64
N ASN A 34 1.36 7.59 -6.53
CA ASN A 34 1.09 6.14 -6.58
C ASN A 34 0.36 5.60 -5.34
N ASN A 35 0.46 6.28 -4.19
CA ASN A 35 -0.26 5.95 -2.97
C ASN A 35 -1.69 6.52 -2.91
N THR A 36 -2.16 7.16 -3.98
CA THR A 36 -3.59 7.44 -4.17
C THR A 36 -4.33 6.15 -4.54
N ILE A 37 -4.13 5.10 -3.75
CA ILE A 37 -4.91 3.87 -3.84
C ILE A 37 -6.26 4.26 -3.25
N ALA A 38 -7.25 4.46 -4.12
CA ALA A 38 -8.63 4.62 -3.70
C ALA A 38 -8.93 3.55 -2.64
N PRO A 39 -9.63 3.90 -1.54
CA PRO A 39 -9.89 2.96 -0.47
C PRO A 39 -10.62 1.75 -1.04
N LYS A 40 -9.92 0.61 -1.14
CA LYS A 40 -10.51 -0.62 -1.64
C LYS A 40 -11.48 -1.14 -0.60
N THR A 41 -12.73 -1.36 -1.00
CA THR A 41 -13.68 -2.07 -0.14
C THR A 41 -13.23 -3.52 0.02
N LEU A 42 -13.70 -4.21 1.08
CA LEU A 42 -13.42 -5.64 1.25
C LEU A 42 -13.81 -6.45 0.01
N ALA A 43 -14.86 -6.03 -0.71
CA ALA A 43 -15.34 -6.64 -1.95
C ALA A 43 -14.34 -6.55 -3.13
N GLU A 44 -13.41 -5.60 -3.11
CA GLU A 44 -12.39 -5.39 -4.15
C GLU A 44 -11.07 -6.10 -3.83
N THR A 45 -10.98 -6.74 -2.67
CA THR A 45 -9.77 -7.44 -2.25
C THR A 45 -9.59 -8.76 -3.00
N ALA A 46 -8.35 -9.26 -3.02
CA ALA A 46 -8.08 -10.60 -3.51
C ALA A 46 -8.93 -11.64 -2.74
N LEU A 47 -9.11 -11.46 -1.43
CA LEU A 47 -9.92 -12.33 -0.58
C LEU A 47 -11.38 -12.42 -1.05
N ALA A 48 -12.00 -11.31 -1.48
CA ALA A 48 -13.36 -11.34 -2.01
C ALA A 48 -13.50 -12.22 -3.25
N LYS A 49 -12.47 -12.30 -4.10
CA LYS A 49 -12.48 -13.22 -5.25
C LYS A 49 -12.57 -14.68 -4.81
N TRP A 50 -11.88 -15.03 -3.73
CA TRP A 50 -11.88 -16.38 -3.15
C TRP A 50 -13.17 -16.72 -2.41
N ILE A 51 -13.80 -15.75 -1.75
CA ILE A 51 -15.10 -15.95 -1.10
C ILE A 51 -16.20 -16.16 -2.16
N ASN A 52 -16.18 -15.36 -3.23
CA ASN A 52 -17.19 -15.45 -4.29
C ASN A 52 -16.99 -16.67 -5.20
N ASN A 53 -15.73 -17.11 -5.39
CA ASN A 53 -15.37 -18.30 -6.16
C ASN A 53 -14.46 -19.21 -5.34
N PRO A 54 -15.01 -19.95 -4.36
CA PRO A 54 -14.21 -20.82 -3.51
C PRO A 54 -13.65 -21.99 -4.32
N LEU A 55 -12.39 -22.35 -4.06
CA LEU A 55 -11.86 -23.61 -4.56
C LEU A 55 -12.49 -24.76 -3.77
N GLY A 56 -13.35 -25.53 -4.44
CA GLY A 56 -13.89 -26.77 -3.90
C GLY A 56 -12.91 -27.93 -4.09
N VAL A 57 -12.75 -28.75 -3.06
CA VAL A 57 -12.12 -30.07 -3.18
C VAL A 57 -13.22 -31.09 -3.43
N LYS A 58 -13.05 -31.93 -4.45
CA LYS A 58 -14.02 -32.98 -4.78
C LYS A 58 -14.19 -33.92 -3.58
N ASP A 59 -15.43 -34.22 -3.23
CA ASP A 59 -15.81 -35.12 -2.13
C ASP A 59 -15.36 -34.65 -0.72
N PHE A 60 -14.99 -33.37 -0.56
CA PHE A 60 -14.70 -32.81 0.77
C PHE A 60 -15.98 -32.68 1.59
N GLN A 61 -15.99 -33.36 2.74
CA GLN A 61 -17.05 -33.25 3.74
C GLN A 61 -16.46 -32.59 4.99
N PRO A 62 -16.86 -31.36 5.34
CA PRO A 62 -16.38 -30.72 6.56
C PRO A 62 -16.89 -31.53 7.76
N LEU A 63 -16.02 -31.70 8.76
CA LEU A 63 -16.41 -32.29 10.02
C LEU A 63 -17.45 -31.40 10.70
N SER A 64 -18.41 -32.02 11.36
CA SER A 64 -19.31 -31.31 12.28
C SER A 64 -18.53 -30.76 13.47
N ARG A 65 -19.12 -29.78 14.16
CA ARG A 65 -18.51 -29.19 15.35
C ARG A 65 -18.32 -30.25 16.44
N GLU A 66 -19.26 -31.16 16.55
CA GLU A 66 -19.25 -32.28 17.49
C GLU A 66 -18.12 -33.26 17.16
N GLU A 67 -17.92 -33.57 15.88
CA GLU A 67 -16.84 -34.45 15.40
C GLU A 67 -15.45 -33.85 15.60
N ALA A 68 -15.30 -32.53 15.43
CA ALA A 68 -14.03 -31.84 15.64
C ALA A 68 -13.64 -31.79 17.12
N ASN A 69 -14.60 -31.59 18.02
CA ASN A 69 -14.37 -31.50 19.47
C ASN A 69 -14.19 -32.86 20.17
N ALA A 70 -14.49 -33.96 19.47
CA ALA A 70 -14.31 -35.32 19.96
C ALA A 70 -12.87 -35.86 19.76
N ARG A 71 -11.96 -35.05 19.21
CA ARG A 71 -10.52 -35.32 19.07
C ARG A 71 -9.72 -34.63 20.15
#